data_AF-A0A2V8PW70-F1
#
_entry.id   AF-A0A2V8PW70-F1
#
_cell.length_a   1.000
_cell.length_b   1.000
_cell.length_c   1.000
_cell.angle_alpha   90.00
_cell.angle_beta   90.00
_cell.angle_gamma   90.00
#
_symmetry.space_group_name_H-M   'P 1'
#
loop_
_entity.id
_entity.type
_entity.pdbx_description
1 polymer ?
#
loop_
_entity_poly.entity_id
_entity_poly.type
_entity_poly.pdbx_seq_one_letter_code
_entity_poly.pdbx_strand_id
1 'polypeptide(L)'
;WALGQLFPIMPIHRLTTPPDRQGTIVDITCDSDGKVSKFTDLQDVRDTLPLHRVIPGEIYYLGVFMVGAYQDIMGDLHNLFGRVTEAHVFLDPDEESGWYIEEVIEGSTIGEVLAMTQWDKVQLMQLLKAQIDVAIKTDFLKPNDAMKLLSDYERLLQEYTYLSLNGTKPVPQPGNWLPLS
;
A
#
# COMPACT_ATOMS: atom_id res chain seq x y z
N TRP A 1 -15.99 6.90 -5.73
CA TRP A 1 -16.99 7.08 -4.66
C TRP A 1 -17.66 8.46 -4.78
N ALA A 2 -18.83 8.64 -4.14
CA ALA A 2 -19.72 9.81 -4.06
C ALA A 2 -20.35 10.40 -5.36
N LEU A 3 -19.58 10.68 -6.41
CA LEU A 3 -20.07 11.53 -7.53
C LEU A 3 -20.03 10.88 -8.91
N GLY A 4 -19.78 9.56 -9.00
CA GLY A 4 -19.72 8.86 -10.29
C GLY A 4 -18.56 9.30 -11.19
N GLN A 5 -17.53 9.92 -10.60
CA GLN A 5 -16.33 10.36 -11.31
C GLN A 5 -15.65 9.19 -12.02
N LEU A 6 -15.25 9.40 -13.28
CA LEU A 6 -14.49 8.45 -14.06
C LEU A 6 -13.00 8.84 -14.08
N PHE A 7 -12.14 7.83 -13.99
CA PHE A 7 -10.70 7.96 -14.16
C PHE A 7 -10.25 7.00 -15.25
N PRO A 8 -9.34 7.40 -16.16
CA PRO A 8 -8.69 6.46 -17.06
C PRO A 8 -7.88 5.45 -16.25
N ILE A 9 -8.10 4.17 -16.51
CA ILE A 9 -7.38 3.06 -15.87
C ILE A 9 -6.89 2.12 -16.96
N MET A 10 -5.61 1.76 -16.92
CA MET A 10 -5.04 0.79 -17.87
C MET A 10 -3.82 0.07 -17.28
N PRO A 11 -3.46 -1.11 -17.81
CA PRO A 11 -2.16 -1.71 -17.54
C PRO A 11 -1.03 -0.76 -17.93
N ILE A 12 0.07 -0.75 -17.16
CA ILE A 12 1.28 0.04 -17.50
C ILE A 12 2.43 -0.82 -18.04
N HIS A 13 2.11 -2.07 -18.38
CA HIS A 13 3.03 -3.04 -18.97
C HIS A 13 2.25 -3.95 -19.92
N ARG A 14 2.97 -4.72 -20.75
CA ARG A 14 2.42 -5.58 -21.82
C ARG A 14 1.59 -4.83 -22.88
N LEU A 15 1.87 -3.53 -23.08
CA LEU A 15 1.10 -2.65 -23.98
C LEU A 15 1.16 -3.06 -25.47
N THR A 16 2.11 -3.90 -25.86
CA THR A 16 2.26 -4.44 -27.23
C THR A 16 1.47 -5.73 -27.46
N THR A 17 0.88 -6.30 -26.42
CA THR A 17 0.07 -7.52 -26.48
C THR A 17 -1.41 -7.14 -26.32
N PRO A 18 -2.32 -7.67 -27.16
CA PRO A 18 -3.74 -7.39 -26.97
C PRO A 18 -4.28 -8.07 -25.71
N PRO A 19 -5.13 -7.41 -24.90
CA PRO A 19 -5.76 -8.01 -23.73
C PRO A 19 -6.74 -9.14 -24.13
N ASP A 20 -6.78 -10.23 -23.34
CA ASP A 20 -7.58 -11.45 -23.60
C ASP A 20 -8.69 -11.70 -22.57
N ARG A 21 -8.91 -10.75 -21.65
CA ARG A 21 -9.89 -10.81 -20.56
C ARG A 21 -10.68 -9.52 -20.44
N GLN A 22 -11.91 -9.65 -19.95
CA GLN A 22 -12.71 -8.53 -19.44
C GLN A 22 -12.78 -8.69 -17.92
N GLY A 23 -12.43 -7.65 -17.19
CA GLY A 23 -12.38 -7.68 -15.72
C GLY A 23 -12.97 -6.43 -15.09
N THR A 24 -13.25 -6.56 -13.79
CA THR A 24 -13.63 -5.45 -12.92
C THR A 24 -12.57 -5.33 -11.84
N ILE A 25 -12.31 -4.11 -11.38
CA ILE A 25 -11.31 -3.83 -10.34
C ILE A 25 -12.05 -3.64 -9.03
N VAL A 26 -11.61 -4.37 -8.01
CA VAL A 26 -12.00 -4.19 -6.62
C VAL A 26 -10.73 -3.89 -5.82
N ASP A 27 -10.86 -3.04 -4.81
CA ASP A 27 -9.77 -2.81 -3.87
C ASP A 27 -9.72 -3.91 -2.81
N ILE A 28 -8.83 -3.75 -1.84
CA ILE A 28 -8.57 -4.71 -0.75
C ILE A 28 -9.36 -4.39 0.52
N THR A 29 -10.29 -3.44 0.46
CA THR A 29 -11.16 -3.11 1.59
C THR A 29 -12.19 -4.23 1.81
N CYS A 30 -12.80 -4.25 2.99
CA CYS A 30 -13.87 -5.19 3.29
C CYS A 30 -15.25 -4.68 2.85
N ASP A 31 -15.31 -3.48 2.26
CA ASP A 31 -16.55 -2.87 1.78
C ASP A 31 -16.79 -3.26 0.32
N SER A 32 -18.02 -3.69 0.02
CA SER A 32 -18.45 -4.00 -1.33
C SER A 32 -18.51 -2.78 -2.26
N ASP A 33 -18.52 -1.57 -1.70
CA ASP A 33 -18.44 -0.32 -2.46
C ASP A 33 -17.02 -0.02 -2.96
N GLY A 34 -15.99 -0.74 -2.47
CA GLY A 34 -14.59 -0.69 -2.92
C GLY A 34 -14.37 -1.28 -4.32
N LYS A 35 -15.18 -0.86 -5.30
CA LYS A 35 -15.13 -1.37 -6.68
C LYS A 35 -15.23 -0.24 -7.71
N VAL A 36 -14.51 -0.40 -8.80
CA VAL A 36 -14.68 0.45 -9.99
C VAL A 36 -15.78 -0.17 -10.85
N SER A 37 -16.94 0.49 -10.90
CA SER A 37 -18.12 -0.03 -11.62
C SER A 37 -18.19 0.42 -13.09
N LYS A 38 -17.43 1.45 -13.46
CA LYS A 38 -17.50 2.11 -14.77
C LYS A 38 -16.10 2.51 -15.23
N PHE A 39 -15.82 2.31 -16.51
CA PHE A 39 -14.51 2.55 -17.14
C PHE A 39 -14.67 3.45 -18.36
N THR A 40 -13.69 4.32 -18.59
CA THR A 40 -13.64 5.20 -19.77
C THR A 40 -13.32 4.41 -21.04
N ASP A 41 -14.03 4.66 -22.14
CA ASP A 41 -13.71 4.17 -23.48
C ASP A 41 -13.80 5.32 -24.52
N LEU A 42 -13.28 5.09 -25.73
CA LEU A 42 -13.16 6.11 -26.79
C LEU A 42 -14.50 6.74 -27.20
N GLN A 43 -15.61 6.00 -27.08
CA GLN A 43 -16.94 6.48 -27.48
C GLN A 43 -18.00 6.37 -26.37
N ASP A 44 -17.75 5.66 -25.28
CA ASP A 44 -18.76 5.40 -24.25
C ASP A 44 -18.14 5.03 -22.88
N VAL A 45 -18.98 4.71 -21.90
CA VAL A 45 -18.60 4.15 -20.61
C VAL A 45 -18.85 2.64 -20.61
N ARG A 46 -17.83 1.85 -20.24
CA ARG A 46 -17.93 0.39 -20.14
C ARG A 46 -18.10 -0.08 -18.70
N ASP A 47 -18.71 -1.26 -18.55
CA ASP A 47 -18.84 -1.95 -17.25
C ASP A 47 -17.60 -2.80 -16.91
N THR A 48 -16.75 -3.08 -17.89
CA THR A 48 -15.54 -3.89 -17.73
C THR A 48 -14.33 -3.24 -18.40
N LEU A 49 -13.15 -3.57 -17.88
CA LEU A 49 -11.86 -3.17 -18.42
C LEU A 49 -11.21 -4.34 -19.17
N PRO A 50 -10.76 -4.16 -20.41
CA PRO A 50 -9.92 -5.14 -21.10
C PRO A 50 -8.57 -5.29 -20.38
N LEU A 51 -8.23 -6.51 -19.98
CA LEU A 51 -7.02 -6.83 -19.21
C LEU A 51 -6.31 -8.05 -19.81
N HIS A 52 -5.01 -8.16 -19.57
CA HIS A 52 -4.28 -9.39 -19.83
C HIS A 52 -4.58 -10.40 -18.72
N ARG A 53 -4.50 -11.68 -19.04
CA ARG A 53 -4.48 -12.74 -18.03
C ARG A 53 -3.35 -12.52 -17.01
N VAL A 54 -3.72 -12.49 -15.73
CA VAL A 54 -2.76 -12.47 -14.61
C VAL A 54 -2.13 -13.85 -14.48
N ILE A 55 -0.81 -13.89 -14.41
CA ILE A 55 -0.03 -15.12 -14.24
C ILE A 55 0.33 -15.23 -12.75
N PRO A 56 0.03 -16.37 -12.08
CA PRO A 56 0.39 -16.55 -10.68
C PRO A 56 1.88 -16.34 -10.43
N GLY A 57 2.21 -15.53 -9.42
CA GLY A 57 3.60 -15.19 -9.06
C GLY A 57 4.18 -13.99 -9.81
N GLU A 58 3.49 -13.46 -10.83
CA GLU A 58 3.92 -12.25 -11.53
C GLU A 58 3.10 -11.04 -11.07
N ILE A 59 3.79 -9.92 -10.83
CA ILE A 59 3.13 -8.67 -10.46
C ILE A 59 2.46 -8.06 -11.70
N TYR A 60 1.22 -7.63 -11.52
CA TYR A 60 0.41 -7.01 -12.56
C TYR A 60 0.04 -5.58 -12.16
N TYR A 61 0.80 -4.60 -12.64
CA TYR A 61 0.56 -3.18 -12.36
C TYR A 61 -0.54 -2.57 -13.21
N LEU A 62 -1.33 -1.71 -12.58
CA LEU A 62 -2.34 -0.85 -13.19
C LEU A 62 -2.00 0.60 -12.86
N GLY A 63 -2.21 1.50 -13.82
CA GLY A 63 -2.16 2.94 -13.62
C GLY A 63 -3.57 3.50 -13.53
N VAL A 64 -3.80 4.39 -12.57
CA VAL A 64 -5.01 5.22 -12.46
C VAL A 64 -4.58 6.65 -12.72
N PHE A 65 -5.13 7.25 -13.78
CA PHE A 65 -4.66 8.54 -14.27
C PHE A 65 -5.65 9.66 -13.97
N MET A 66 -5.21 10.90 -14.12
CA MET A 66 -6.01 12.11 -13.86
C MET A 66 -6.52 12.23 -12.41
N VAL A 67 -5.74 11.72 -11.45
CA VAL A 67 -6.07 11.75 -10.01
C VAL A 67 -5.52 12.97 -9.27
N GLY A 68 -4.72 13.82 -9.91
CA GLY A 68 -3.98 14.91 -9.24
C GLY A 68 -4.81 16.09 -8.74
N ALA A 69 -6.14 16.07 -8.88
CA ALA A 69 -7.03 17.10 -8.36
C ALA A 69 -8.00 16.49 -7.35
N TYR A 70 -8.11 17.10 -6.17
CA TYR A 70 -8.99 16.72 -5.04
C TYR A 70 -8.72 15.37 -4.36
N GLN A 71 -8.21 14.36 -5.07
CA GLN A 71 -8.16 12.99 -4.55
C GLN A 71 -7.26 12.84 -3.31
N ASP A 72 -6.13 13.53 -3.27
CA ASP A 72 -5.19 13.42 -2.15
C ASP A 72 -5.75 13.98 -0.84
N ILE A 73 -6.56 15.05 -0.92
CA ILE A 73 -7.11 15.73 0.27
C ILE A 73 -8.49 15.18 0.68
N MET A 74 -9.22 14.58 -0.24
CA MET A 74 -10.55 14.00 0.02
C MET A 74 -10.51 12.54 0.46
N GLY A 75 -9.34 11.89 0.47
CA GLY A 75 -9.18 10.52 0.95
C GLY A 75 -9.51 10.36 2.43
N ASP A 76 -10.03 9.19 2.78
CA ASP A 76 -10.31 8.78 4.17
C ASP A 76 -9.53 7.50 4.51
N LEU A 77 -9.39 7.20 5.80
CA LEU A 77 -8.67 6.05 6.36
C LEU A 77 -9.59 4.82 6.49
N HIS A 78 -10.32 4.49 5.42
CA HIS A 78 -11.21 3.33 5.42
C HIS A 78 -10.40 2.04 5.69
N ASN A 79 -10.84 1.22 6.63
CA ASN A 79 -10.09 0.07 7.15
C ASN A 79 -8.67 0.38 7.67
N LEU A 80 -8.41 1.63 8.07
CA LEU A 80 -7.09 2.09 8.53
C LEU A 80 -5.99 1.97 7.46
N PHE A 81 -6.37 1.91 6.17
CA PHE A 81 -5.41 2.10 5.09
C PHE A 81 -5.00 3.57 5.06
N GLY A 82 -3.70 3.81 5.25
CA GLY A 82 -3.17 5.16 5.34
C GLY A 82 -2.80 5.74 3.97
N ARG A 83 -2.07 6.86 4.02
CA ARG A 83 -1.55 7.49 2.80
C ARG A 83 -0.64 6.52 2.05
N VAL A 84 -0.70 6.58 0.73
CA VAL A 84 0.20 5.82 -0.13
C VAL A 84 1.57 6.50 -0.22
N THR A 85 2.62 5.72 -0.50
CA THR A 85 3.93 6.29 -0.85
C THR A 85 3.81 7.11 -2.13
N GLU A 86 4.40 8.30 -2.10
CA GLU A 86 4.42 9.26 -3.21
C GLU A 86 5.87 9.49 -3.65
N ALA A 87 6.09 9.66 -4.95
CA ALA A 87 7.40 9.97 -5.50
C ALA A 87 7.29 11.11 -6.51
N HIS A 88 8.17 12.09 -6.41
CA HIS A 88 8.26 13.21 -7.33
C HIS A 88 9.34 12.91 -8.36
N VAL A 89 8.92 12.78 -9.63
CA VAL A 89 9.79 12.40 -10.75
C VAL A 89 9.99 13.60 -11.66
N PHE A 90 11.25 13.95 -11.91
CA PHE A 90 11.64 15.06 -12.78
C PHE A 90 12.32 14.52 -14.03
N LEU A 91 12.08 15.17 -15.16
CA LEU A 91 12.74 14.87 -16.42
C LEU A 91 14.01 15.69 -16.52
N ASP A 92 15.13 15.03 -16.78
CA ASP A 92 16.42 15.67 -16.95
C ASP A 92 17.17 15.04 -18.14
N PRO A 93 17.38 15.78 -19.24
CA PRO A 93 18.14 15.29 -20.40
C PRO A 93 19.61 14.97 -20.10
N ASP A 94 20.18 15.54 -19.04
CA ASP A 94 21.58 15.32 -18.66
C ASP A 94 21.75 14.02 -17.84
N GLU A 95 20.66 13.48 -17.29
CA GLU A 95 20.63 12.18 -16.61
C GLU A 95 20.60 11.02 -17.62
N GLU A 96 21.34 9.94 -17.35
CA GLU A 96 21.44 8.77 -18.25
C GLU A 96 20.06 8.14 -18.52
N SER A 97 19.19 8.13 -17.51
CA SER A 97 17.83 7.59 -17.63
C SER A 97 16.83 8.59 -18.24
N GLY A 98 17.23 9.84 -18.44
CA GLY A 98 16.36 10.94 -18.88
C GLY A 98 15.42 11.48 -17.79
N TRP A 99 15.54 10.98 -16.56
CA TRP A 99 14.75 11.37 -15.39
C TRP A 99 15.46 10.99 -14.09
N TYR A 100 15.06 11.63 -12.99
CA TYR A 100 15.47 11.28 -11.63
C TYR A 100 14.29 11.41 -10.64
N ILE A 101 14.39 10.75 -9.48
CA ILE A 101 13.45 10.95 -8.36
C ILE A 101 14.04 12.02 -7.46
N GLU A 102 13.33 13.13 -7.31
CA GLU A 102 13.72 14.24 -6.45
C GLU A 102 13.38 13.95 -4.99
N GLU A 103 12.17 13.46 -4.75
CA GLU A 103 11.65 13.22 -3.40
C GLU A 103 10.81 11.94 -3.35
N VAL A 104 10.92 11.21 -2.24
CA VAL A 104 10.03 10.11 -1.89
C VAL A 104 9.41 10.44 -0.54
N ILE A 105 8.09 10.52 -0.50
CA ILE A 105 7.31 10.70 0.71
C ILE A 105 6.75 9.33 1.09
N GLU A 106 7.21 8.79 2.20
CA GLU A 106 6.77 7.46 2.66
C GLU A 106 5.28 7.44 3.01
N GLY A 107 4.61 6.36 2.61
CA GLY A 107 3.23 6.11 3.00
C GLY A 107 3.09 5.76 4.47
N SER A 108 1.86 5.80 4.98
CA SER A 108 1.64 5.66 6.43
C SER A 108 1.89 4.25 6.94
N THR A 109 2.55 4.19 8.09
CA THR A 109 2.73 2.98 8.88
C THR A 109 1.49 2.66 9.73
N ILE A 110 1.33 1.40 10.14
CA ILE A 110 0.25 0.94 11.02
C ILE A 110 0.21 1.79 12.30
N GLY A 111 1.36 2.03 12.92
CA GLY A 111 1.43 2.81 14.14
C GLY A 111 1.02 4.27 13.94
N GLU A 112 1.35 4.90 12.81
CA GLU A 112 0.93 6.29 12.54
C GLU A 112 -0.58 6.40 12.39
N VAL A 113 -1.20 5.47 11.66
CA VAL A 113 -2.66 5.45 11.52
C VAL A 113 -3.35 5.19 12.86
N LEU A 114 -2.81 4.28 13.67
CA LEU A 114 -3.32 4.05 15.03
C LEU A 114 -3.23 5.33 15.89
N ALA A 115 -2.14 6.09 15.79
CA ALA A 115 -1.99 7.36 16.49
C ALA A 115 -3.03 8.42 16.06
N MET A 116 -3.39 8.46 14.78
CA MET A 116 -4.49 9.32 14.29
C MET A 116 -5.82 8.97 14.98
N THR A 117 -6.04 7.69 15.26
CA THR A 117 -7.20 7.19 16.02
C THR A 117 -7.03 7.24 17.55
N GLN A 118 -6.09 8.05 18.05
CA GLN A 118 -5.83 8.29 19.48
C GLN A 118 -5.22 7.12 20.26
N TRP A 119 -4.60 6.17 19.57
CA TRP A 119 -3.82 5.12 20.22
C TRP A 119 -2.34 5.50 20.32
N ASP A 120 -1.78 5.40 21.52
CA ASP A 120 -0.35 5.61 21.73
C ASP A 120 0.44 4.31 21.53
N LYS A 121 1.48 4.35 20.69
CA LYS A 121 2.31 3.19 20.36
C LYS A 121 2.99 2.62 21.61
N VAL A 122 3.48 3.49 22.50
CA VAL A 122 4.20 3.08 23.71
C VAL A 122 3.23 2.41 24.70
N GLN A 123 2.04 2.95 24.86
CA GLN A 123 0.99 2.38 25.69
C GLN A 123 0.55 1.00 25.15
N LEU A 124 0.36 0.86 23.84
CA LEU A 124 0.04 -0.43 23.22
C LEU A 124 1.11 -1.49 23.51
N MET A 125 2.40 -1.12 23.37
CA MET A 125 3.52 -2.00 23.70
C MET A 125 3.52 -2.41 25.18
N GLN A 126 3.27 -1.47 26.09
CA GLN A 126 3.20 -1.74 27.53
C GLN A 126 2.05 -2.69 27.88
N LEU A 127 0.89 -2.51 27.28
CA LEU A 127 -0.29 -3.37 27.50
C LEU A 127 -0.04 -4.79 26.99
N LEU A 128 0.56 -4.94 25.81
CA LEU A 128 0.92 -6.26 25.29
C LEU A 128 1.98 -6.94 26.17
N LYS A 129 3.01 -6.21 26.60
CA LYS A 129 4.04 -6.72 27.49
C LYS A 129 3.47 -7.25 28.81
N ALA A 130 2.53 -6.51 29.42
CA ALA A 130 1.87 -6.95 30.64
C ALA A 130 1.10 -8.28 30.45
N GLN A 131 0.42 -8.45 29.31
CA GLN A 131 -0.28 -9.70 28.98
C GLN A 131 0.71 -10.87 28.77
N ILE A 132 1.83 -10.60 28.09
CA ILE A 132 2.88 -11.59 27.85
C ILE A 132 3.56 -12.02 29.15
N ASP A 133 3.84 -11.09 30.07
CA ASP A 133 4.42 -11.41 31.39
C ASP A 133 3.52 -12.34 32.20
N VAL A 134 2.18 -12.17 32.11
CA VAL A 134 1.21 -13.08 32.73
C VAL A 134 1.26 -14.45 32.06
N ALA A 135 1.28 -14.51 30.72
CA ALA A 135 1.32 -15.76 29.97
C ALA A 135 2.60 -16.59 30.24
N ILE A 136 3.73 -15.92 30.45
CA ILE A 136 4.98 -16.57 30.88
C ILE A 136 4.84 -17.14 32.30
N LYS A 137 4.30 -16.34 33.24
CA LYS A 137 4.13 -16.77 34.64
C LYS A 137 3.20 -17.97 34.79
N THR A 138 2.19 -18.09 33.93
CA THR A 138 1.25 -19.22 33.93
C THR A 138 1.70 -20.41 33.09
N ASP A 139 2.94 -20.41 32.58
CA ASP A 139 3.51 -21.43 31.69
C ASP A 139 2.69 -21.67 30.42
N PHE A 140 1.93 -20.66 29.98
CA PHE A 140 1.15 -20.71 28.74
C PHE A 140 2.03 -20.39 27.52
N LEU A 141 3.02 -19.52 27.70
CA LEU A 141 3.93 -19.07 26.65
C LEU A 141 5.39 -19.15 27.11
N LYS A 142 6.25 -19.78 26.31
CA LYS A 142 7.68 -19.87 26.60
C LYS A 142 8.34 -18.49 26.47
N PRO A 143 9.34 -18.14 27.32
CA PRO A 143 10.02 -16.84 27.26
C PRO A 143 10.59 -16.46 25.88
N ASN A 144 11.17 -17.42 25.15
CA ASN A 144 11.72 -17.14 23.82
C ASN A 144 10.62 -16.76 22.80
N ASP A 145 9.49 -17.48 22.82
CA ASP A 145 8.37 -17.21 21.92
C ASP A 145 7.69 -15.87 22.27
N ALA A 146 7.61 -15.56 23.57
CA ALA A 146 7.13 -14.29 24.09
C ALA A 146 7.98 -13.09 23.61
N MET A 147 9.30 -13.19 23.70
CA MET A 147 10.20 -12.12 23.23
C MET A 147 10.10 -11.94 21.71
N LYS A 148 9.94 -13.05 20.97
CA LYS A 148 9.71 -12.99 19.52
C LYS A 148 8.39 -12.28 19.20
N LEU A 149 7.30 -12.59 19.91
CA LEU A 149 6.01 -11.93 19.73
C LEU A 149 6.08 -10.42 20.01
N LEU A 150 6.78 -10.00 21.07
CA LEU A 150 6.98 -8.57 21.36
C LEU A 150 7.74 -7.87 20.25
N SER A 151 8.83 -8.46 19.79
CA SER A 151 9.64 -7.91 18.70
C SER A 151 8.86 -7.85 17.38
N ASP A 152 8.05 -8.87 17.09
CA ASP A 152 7.18 -8.91 15.91
C ASP A 152 6.11 -7.82 15.98
N TYR A 153 5.48 -7.62 17.15
CA TYR A 153 4.47 -6.57 17.33
C TYR A 153 5.06 -5.16 17.19
N GLU A 154 6.23 -4.90 17.77
CA GLU A 154 6.94 -3.62 17.60
C GLU A 154 7.27 -3.34 16.13
N ARG A 155 7.78 -4.35 15.42
CA ARG A 155 8.08 -4.29 13.99
C ARG A 155 6.81 -4.02 13.17
N LEU A 156 5.70 -4.70 13.46
CA LEU A 156 4.43 -4.51 12.75
C LEU A 156 3.91 -3.07 12.87
N LEU A 157 4.07 -2.42 14.02
CA LEU A 157 3.68 -1.01 14.18
C LEU A 157 4.47 -0.04 13.29
N GLN A 158 5.63 -0.47 12.76
CA GLN A 158 6.46 0.30 11.83
C GLN A 158 6.19 -0.09 10.36
N GLU A 159 5.34 -1.07 10.11
CA GLU A 159 5.08 -1.54 8.74
C GLU A 159 4.04 -0.70 8.03
N TYR A 160 4.17 -0.68 6.71
CA TYR A 160 3.23 -0.05 5.82
C TYR A 160 1.82 -0.67 5.96
N THR A 161 0.79 0.16 5.84
CA THR A 161 -0.61 -0.26 6.06
C THR A 161 -1.15 -1.19 4.98
N TYR A 162 -0.53 -1.26 3.81
CA TYR A 162 -0.97 -2.09 2.68
C TYR A 162 -0.36 -3.50 2.72
N LEU A 163 -0.99 -4.42 1.98
CA LEU A 163 -0.62 -5.83 1.96
C LEU A 163 0.74 -6.07 1.28
N SER A 164 1.50 -7.03 1.81
CA SER A 164 2.67 -7.59 1.13
C SER A 164 2.23 -8.74 0.21
N LEU A 165 2.46 -8.60 -1.10
CA LEU A 165 1.92 -9.51 -2.11
C LEU A 165 2.67 -10.86 -2.22
N ASN A 166 3.85 -11.02 -1.61
CA ASN A 166 4.69 -12.20 -1.85
C ASN A 166 5.13 -12.99 -0.61
N GLY A 167 4.84 -12.55 0.62
CA GLY A 167 5.39 -13.18 1.85
C GLY A 167 6.92 -13.09 1.97
N THR A 168 7.65 -12.83 0.88
CA THR A 168 8.99 -12.27 0.83
C THR A 168 8.87 -10.76 0.80
N LYS A 169 9.21 -10.14 1.93
CA LYS A 169 9.51 -8.71 1.95
C LYS A 169 10.74 -8.49 1.07
N PRO A 170 10.75 -7.51 0.15
CA PRO A 170 12.02 -7.06 -0.39
C PRO A 170 12.91 -6.65 0.78
N VAL A 171 14.14 -7.17 0.81
CA VAL A 171 15.16 -6.69 1.73
C VAL A 171 15.30 -5.19 1.48
N PRO A 172 15.32 -4.32 2.50
CA PRO A 172 15.68 -2.92 2.31
C PRO A 172 17.00 -2.92 1.55
N GLN A 173 17.00 -2.45 0.31
CA GLN A 173 18.28 -2.24 -0.35
C GLN A 173 19.02 -1.22 0.50
N PRO A 174 20.30 -1.45 0.83
CA PRO A 174 21.13 -0.37 1.37
C PRO A 174 21.21 0.69 0.28
N GLY A 175 20.28 1.63 0.29
CA GLY A 175 20.54 2.95 -0.26
C GLY A 175 21.81 3.41 0.42
N ASN A 176 22.75 3.92 -0.36
CA ASN A 176 23.89 4.67 0.16
C ASN A 176 23.34 5.91 0.86
N TRP A 177 22.88 5.74 2.09
CA TRP A 177 22.59 6.83 3.01
C TRP A 177 23.95 7.34 3.46
N LEU A 178 24.48 8.32 2.72
CA LEU A 178 25.44 9.23 3.30
C LEU A 178 24.74 9.91 4.48
N PRO A 179 25.26 9.80 5.70
CA PRO A 179 24.71 10.55 6.82
C PRO A 179 24.88 12.03 6.52
N LEU A 180 23.78 12.76 6.37
CA LEU A 180 23.82 14.21 6.43
C LEU A 180 24.21 14.59 7.87
N SER A 181 25.35 15.27 7.96
CA SER A 181 25.87 15.93 9.16
C SER A 181 24.89 16.91 9.77
#